data_AF-A0AA38PNS7-F1
#
_entry.id   AF-A0AA38PNS7-F1
#
_cell.length_a   1.000
_cell.length_b   1.000
_cell.length_c   1.000
_cell.angle_alpha   90.00
_cell.angle_beta   90.00
_cell.angle_gamma   90.00
#
_symmetry.space_group_name_H-M   'P 1'
#
loop_
_entity.id
_entity.type
_entity.pdbx_description
1 polymer ?
#
loop_
_entity_poly.entity_id
_entity_poly.type
_entity_poly.pdbx_seq_one_letter_code
_entity_poly.pdbx_strand_id
1 'polypeptide(L)'
;MPSVLPVLFGLVIAVVLMACAAIFTLKGPQQVLIRTSLMLALAACYLMWMVTYFAQLHPLIGNLPRIVYKRYFLISLQHQHGL
;
A
#
# COMPACT_ATOMS: atom_id res chain seq x y z
N MET A 1 15.81 5.37 3.52
CA MET A 1 15.25 6.74 3.38
C MET A 1 13.91 6.60 2.66
N PRO A 2 12.83 7.23 3.13
CA PRO A 2 11.58 7.29 2.38
C PRO A 2 11.89 7.83 0.97
N SER A 3 11.55 7.05 -0.05
CA SER A 3 11.90 7.37 -1.43
C SER A 3 10.85 6.78 -2.36
N VAL A 4 10.65 7.41 -3.52
CA VAL A 4 9.67 6.95 -4.51
C VAL A 4 10.23 5.81 -5.37
N LEU A 5 11.53 5.52 -5.26
CA LEU A 5 12.22 4.47 -6.02
C LEU A 5 11.57 3.08 -5.92
N PRO A 6 11.13 2.58 -4.75
CA PRO A 6 10.48 1.27 -4.64
C PRO A 6 9.15 1.21 -5.37
N VAL A 7 8.41 2.32 -5.41
CA VAL A 7 7.13 2.44 -6.13
C VAL A 7 7.37 2.29 -7.63
N LEU A 8 8.35 3.02 -8.18
CA LEU A 8 8.68 2.95 -9.59
C LEU A 8 9.19 1.55 -9.99
N PHE A 9 10.01 0.93 -9.13
CA PHE A 9 10.49 -0.43 -9.37
C PHE A 9 9.34 -1.44 -9.37
N GLY A 10 8.43 -1.36 -8.40
CA GLY A 10 7.22 -2.19 -8.35
C GLY A 10 6.32 -1.98 -9.57
N LEU A 11 6.19 -0.74 -10.06
CA LEU A 11 5.42 -0.41 -11.26
C LEU A 11 5.99 -1.09 -12.50
N VAL A 12 7.31 -1.02 -12.69
CA VAL A 12 7.99 -1.65 -13.82
C VAL A 12 7.76 -3.16 -13.79
N ILE A 13 7.91 -3.80 -12.62
CA ILE A 13 7.63 -5.24 -12.47
C ILE A 13 6.18 -5.56 -12.82
N ALA A 14 5.22 -4.79 -12.31
CA ALA A 14 3.80 -5.01 -12.59
C ALA A 14 3.48 -4.90 -14.08
N VAL A 15 4.03 -3.87 -14.76
CA VAL A 15 3.84 -3.67 -16.20
C VAL A 15 4.48 -4.79 -17.02
N VAL A 16 5.67 -5.25 -16.64
CA VAL A 16 6.34 -6.39 -17.30
C VAL A 16 5.52 -7.67 -17.13
N LEU A 17 5.03 -7.95 -15.92
CA LEU A 17 4.17 -9.11 -15.67
C LEU A 17 2.85 -9.04 -16.46
N MET A 18 2.25 -7.86 -16.57
CA MET A 18 1.09 -7.63 -17.43
C MET A 18 1.43 -7.91 -18.89
N ALA A 19 2.53 -7.36 -19.42
CA ALA A 19 2.97 -7.63 -20.79
C ALA A 19 3.19 -9.13 -21.05
N CYS A 20 3.83 -9.83 -20.12
CA CYS A 20 3.97 -11.28 -20.17
C CYS A 20 2.60 -11.98 -20.18
N ALA A 21 1.68 -11.62 -19.29
CA ALA A 21 0.34 -12.20 -19.25
C ALA A 21 -0.44 -12.02 -20.57
N ALA A 22 -0.21 -10.92 -21.30
CA ALA A 22 -0.81 -10.68 -22.61
C ALA A 22 -0.24 -11.57 -23.74
N ILE A 23 1.05 -11.90 -23.67
CA ILE A 23 1.74 -12.68 -24.70
C ILE A 23 1.55 -14.18 -24.46
N PHE A 24 1.60 -14.62 -23.20
CA PHE A 24 1.49 -16.02 -22.81
C PHE A 24 0.03 -16.52 -22.68
N THR A 25 -0.98 -15.69 -22.96
CA THR A 25 -2.38 -16.15 -22.90
C THR A 25 -2.68 -17.10 -24.06
N LEU A 26 -3.07 -18.35 -23.74
CA LEU A 26 -3.40 -19.36 -24.73
C LEU A 26 -4.57 -18.91 -25.63
N LYS A 27 -4.46 -19.23 -26.92
CA LYS A 27 -5.51 -18.97 -27.92
C LYS A 27 -6.68 -19.92 -27.66
N GLY A 28 -7.80 -19.40 -27.18
CA GLY A 28 -8.99 -20.16 -26.84
C GLY A 28 -10.24 -19.28 -26.79
N PRO A 29 -11.44 -19.87 -26.67
CA PRO A 29 -12.70 -19.13 -26.69
C PRO A 29 -12.80 -18.08 -25.57
N GLN A 30 -12.09 -18.29 -24.46
CA GLN A 30 -12.08 -17.43 -23.28
C GLN A 30 -10.82 -16.54 -23.18
N GLN A 31 -10.05 -16.41 -24.27
CA GLN A 31 -8.76 -15.74 -24.25
C GLN A 31 -8.83 -14.29 -23.75
N VAL A 32 -9.87 -13.55 -24.17
CA VAL A 32 -10.06 -12.16 -23.74
C VAL A 32 -10.28 -12.09 -22.23
N LEU A 33 -11.14 -12.94 -21.67
CA LEU A 33 -11.48 -12.88 -20.26
C LEU A 33 -10.29 -13.27 -19.36
N ILE A 34 -9.50 -14.26 -19.77
CA ILE A 34 -8.28 -14.64 -19.03
C ILE A 34 -7.26 -13.50 -19.08
N ARG A 35 -7.05 -12.89 -20.26
CA ARG A 35 -6.10 -11.78 -20.40
C ARG A 35 -6.51 -10.57 -19.55
N THR A 36 -7.78 -10.19 -19.57
CA THR A 36 -8.27 -9.00 -18.85
C THR A 36 -8.38 -9.23 -17.35
N SER A 37 -8.77 -10.42 -16.89
CA SER A 37 -8.84 -10.73 -15.45
C SER A 37 -7.45 -10.74 -14.80
N LEU A 38 -6.45 -11.32 -15.47
CA LEU A 38 -5.05 -11.28 -15.02
C LEU A 38 -4.50 -9.86 -14.96
N MET A 39 -4.73 -9.05 -15.99
CA MET A 39 -4.34 -7.63 -16.02
C MET A 39 -4.95 -6.85 -14.86
N LEU A 40 -6.25 -7.03 -14.62
CA LEU A 40 -6.97 -6.32 -13.57
C LEU A 40 -6.51 -6.74 -12.17
N ALA A 41 -6.29 -8.04 -11.95
CA ALA A 41 -5.79 -8.55 -10.68
C ALA A 41 -4.38 -8.01 -10.34
N LEU A 42 -3.47 -8.01 -11.33
CA LEU A 42 -2.12 -7.46 -11.17
C LEU A 42 -2.16 -5.94 -10.90
N ALA A 43 -3.00 -5.20 -11.63
CA ALA A 43 -3.19 -3.77 -11.40
C ALA A 43 -3.74 -3.48 -10.00
N ALA A 44 -4.78 -4.20 -9.55
CA ALA A 44 -5.37 -4.04 -8.23
C ALA A 44 -4.38 -4.37 -7.11
N CYS A 45 -3.60 -5.46 -7.26
CA CYS A 45 -2.57 -5.85 -6.31
C CYS A 45 -1.49 -4.77 -6.18
N TYR A 46 -1.02 -4.23 -7.31
CA TYR A 46 -0.04 -3.14 -7.31
C TYR A 46 -0.59 -1.86 -6.67
N LEU A 47 -1.84 -1.46 -6.98
CA LEU A 47 -2.46 -0.27 -6.40
C LEU A 47 -2.64 -0.41 -4.88
N MET A 48 -3.10 -1.56 -4.39
CA MET A 48 -3.22 -1.82 -2.94
C MET A 48 -1.87 -1.68 -2.25
N TRP A 49 -0.83 -2.29 -2.83
CA TRP A 49 0.52 -2.21 -2.28
C TRP A 49 1.08 -0.78 -2.31
N MET A 50 0.94 -0.08 -3.43
CA MET A 50 1.41 1.30 -3.58
C MET A 50 0.72 2.24 -2.57
N VAL A 51 -0.61 2.18 -2.41
CA VAL A 51 -1.33 3.05 -1.47
C VAL A 51 -0.89 2.83 -0.03
N THR A 52 -0.72 1.57 0.40
CA THR A 52 -0.25 1.26 1.76
C THR A 52 1.19 1.71 2.01
N TYR A 53 2.05 1.68 0.99
CA TYR A 53 3.40 2.25 1.07
C TYR A 53 3.37 3.79 1.21
N PHE A 54 2.55 4.49 0.41
CA PHE A 54 2.43 5.94 0.52
C PHE A 54 1.86 6.41 1.86
N ALA A 55 0.96 5.65 2.47
CA ALA A 55 0.43 5.94 3.80
C ALA A 55 1.53 5.97 4.88
N GLN A 56 2.65 5.28 4.67
CA GLN A 56 3.75 5.20 5.63
C GLN A 56 4.92 6.13 5.30
N LEU A 57 4.94 6.76 4.13
CA LEU A 57 6.10 7.53 3.66
C LEU A 57 6.35 8.81 4.47
N HIS A 58 5.26 9.50 4.84
CA HIS A 58 5.27 10.69 5.68
C HIS A 58 4.22 10.55 6.78
N PRO A 59 4.51 9.79 7.85
CA PRO A 59 3.53 9.51 8.90
C PRO A 59 3.27 10.76 9.74
N LEU A 60 2.00 11.12 9.90
CA LEU A 60 1.59 12.20 10.83
C LEU A 60 1.52 11.72 12.29
N ILE A 61 1.40 10.41 12.50
CA ILE A 61 1.27 9.78 13.81
C ILE A 61 2.50 8.91 14.03
N GLY A 62 3.28 9.26 15.05
CA GLY A 62 4.43 8.46 15.47
C GLY A 62 4.00 7.15 16.14
N ASN A 63 4.89 6.16 16.09
CA ASN A 63 4.83 4.91 16.85
C ASN A 63 4.98 5.19 18.37
N LEU A 64 4.02 5.87 19.00
CA LEU A 64 3.93 5.87 20.45
C LEU A 64 2.89 4.83 20.87
N PRO A 65 3.22 3.93 21.81
CA PRO A 65 2.25 2.98 22.33
C PRO A 65 1.02 3.72 22.86
N ARG A 66 -0.18 3.24 22.54
CA ARG A 66 -1.46 3.84 22.99
C ARG A 66 -1.51 4.05 24.51
N ILE A 67 -0.81 3.21 25.27
CA ILE A 67 -0.69 3.26 26.73
C ILE A 67 0.03 4.54 27.18
N VAL A 68 1.08 4.93 26.45
CA VAL A 68 1.89 6.12 26.71
C VAL A 68 1.09 7.37 26.34
N TYR A 69 0.41 7.38 25.18
CA TYR A 69 -0.48 8.48 24.80
C TYR A 69 -1.59 8.73 25.82
N LYS A 70 -2.23 7.66 26.31
CA LYS A 70 -3.27 7.79 27.34
C LYS A 70 -2.69 8.29 28.66
N ARG A 71 -1.48 7.86 29.05
CA ARG A 71 -0.80 8.35 30.26
C ARG A 71 -0.46 9.84 30.16
N TYR A 72 0.18 10.27 29.07
CA TYR A 72 0.51 11.70 28.88
C TYR A 72 -0.75 12.55 28.88
N PHE A 73 -1.81 12.14 28.17
CA PHE A 73 -3.08 12.85 28.16
C PHE A 73 -3.72 12.94 29.55
N LEU A 74 -3.69 11.84 30.33
CA LEU A 74 -4.22 11.84 31.70
C LEU A 74 -3.39 12.71 32.66
N ILE A 75 -2.07 12.77 32.50
CA ILE A 75 -1.20 13.67 33.27
C ILE A 75 -1.51 15.12 32.92
N SER A 76 -1.72 15.43 31.64
CA SER A 76 -2.14 16.77 31.19
C SER A 76 -3.51 17.16 31.77
N LEU A 77 -4.46 16.22 31.83
CA LEU A 77 -5.76 16.48 32.46
C LEU A 77 -5.68 16.62 33.98
N GLN A 78 -4.79 15.88 34.63
CA GLN A 78 -4.57 16.02 36.08
C GLN A 78 -3.92 17.36 36.43
N HIS A 79 -3.01 17.86 35.59
CA HIS A 79 -2.44 19.20 35.73
C HIS A 79 -3.49 20.32 35.55
N GLN A 80 -4.53 20.10 34.74
CA GLN A 80 -5.66 21.04 34.61
C GLN A 80 -6.66 20.97 35.77
N HIS A 81 -6.69 19.86 36.50
CA HIS A 81 -7.58 19.65 37.66
C HIS A 81 -6.89 19.88 39.03
N GLY A 82 -5.69 20.47 39.06
CA GLY A 82 -5.12 21.12 40.25
C GLY A 82 -5.01 20.25 41.51
N LEU A 83 -4.59 18.99 41.38
CA LEU A 83 -4.10 18.16 42.50
C LEU A 83 -2.59 17.98 42.41
#